data_AF-A0A354IZC7-F1
#
_entry.id   AF-A0A354IZC7-F1
#
_cell.length_a   1.000
_cell.length_b   1.000
_cell.length_c   1.000
_cell.angle_alpha   90.00
_cell.angle_beta   90.00
_cell.angle_gamma   90.00
#
_symmetry.space_group_name_H-M   'P 1'
#
loop_
_entity.id
_entity.type
_entity.pdbx_description
1 polymer ?
#
loop_
_entity_poly.entity_id
_entity_poly.type
_entity_poly.pdbx_seq_one_letter_code
_entity_poly.pdbx_strand_id
1 'polypeptide(L)'
;QAAAGAHGIAVRASSGLPPALRLGLVRSCLAHRLDGQAQEVMLTVVNDPAAGMTTAGALQVFADAGRRDLADGMGQQLKVQAQILLGVADEKRNMGDVRGAVQTLLEALRMAPGNLQVMIAVAGGVLRQINELGWDHPLGELCFAQLENIRALDAQHPRLGPLTDEYMAMRRKYGISS
;
A
#
# COMPACT_ATOMS: atom_id res chain seq x y z
N GLN A 1 2.23 -21.87 -24.94
CA GLN A 1 3.15 -20.72 -24.74
C GLN A 1 2.81 -19.48 -25.58
N ALA A 2 1.94 -19.53 -26.59
CA ALA A 2 1.58 -18.34 -27.39
C ALA A 2 0.62 -17.33 -26.70
N ALA A 3 -0.19 -17.77 -25.72
CA ALA A 3 -1.16 -16.89 -25.05
C ALA A 3 -0.48 -15.80 -24.19
N ALA A 4 0.61 -16.12 -23.49
CA ALA A 4 1.31 -15.16 -22.62
C ALA A 4 1.89 -13.95 -23.38
N GLY A 5 2.27 -14.12 -24.66
CA GLY A 5 2.81 -13.05 -25.50
C GLY A 5 1.77 -12.00 -25.92
N ALA A 6 0.52 -12.40 -26.15
CA ALA A 6 -0.54 -11.48 -26.52
C ALA A 6 -1.07 -10.67 -25.31
N HIS A 7 -1.10 -11.28 -24.12
CA HIS A 7 -1.55 -10.62 -22.88
C HIS A 7 -0.62 -9.47 -22.47
N GLY A 8 0.70 -9.69 -22.54
CA GLY A 8 1.68 -8.66 -22.18
C GLY A 8 1.69 -7.42 -23.08
N ILE A 9 1.28 -7.54 -24.35
CA ILE A 9 1.20 -6.41 -25.29
C ILE A 9 -0.02 -5.53 -24.97
N ALA A 10 -1.17 -6.14 -24.68
CA ALA A 10 -2.39 -5.41 -24.35
C ALA A 10 -2.27 -4.62 -23.03
N VAL A 11 -1.63 -5.20 -22.01
CA VAL A 11 -1.39 -4.51 -20.73
C VAL A 11 -0.45 -3.33 -20.91
N ARG A 12 0.65 -3.48 -21.65
CA ARG A 12 1.59 -2.38 -21.93
C ARG A 12 0.94 -1.25 -22.73
N ALA A 13 0.09 -1.60 -23.70
CA ALA A 13 -0.68 -0.61 -24.46
C ALA A 13 -1.67 0.15 -23.57
N SER A 14 -2.23 -0.52 -22.54
CA SER A 14 -3.17 0.11 -21.61
C SER A 14 -2.51 1.12 -20.65
N SER A 15 -1.22 0.96 -20.33
CA SER A 15 -0.50 1.84 -19.40
C SER A 15 -0.42 3.31 -19.87
N GLY A 16 -0.50 3.55 -21.18
CA GLY A 16 -0.57 4.90 -21.76
C GLY A 16 -1.95 5.53 -21.75
N LEU A 17 -2.99 4.79 -21.32
CA LEU A 17 -4.36 5.28 -21.31
C LEU A 17 -4.67 6.07 -20.03
N PRO A 18 -5.50 7.13 -20.15
CA PRO A 18 -6.11 7.80 -19.01
C PRO A 18 -6.72 6.81 -18.01
N PRO A 19 -6.62 7.06 -16.68
CA PRO A 19 -7.14 6.16 -15.65
C PRO A 19 -8.60 5.72 -15.85
N ALA A 20 -9.46 6.65 -16.29
CA ALA A 20 -10.86 6.36 -16.56
C ALA A 20 -11.05 5.32 -17.69
N LEU A 21 -10.23 5.39 -18.74
CA LEU A 21 -10.28 4.43 -19.86
C LEU A 21 -9.77 3.05 -19.44
N ARG A 22 -8.72 2.98 -18.60
CA ARG A 22 -8.28 1.71 -18.02
C ARG A 22 -9.36 1.08 -17.15
N LEU A 23 -10.07 1.87 -16.35
CA LEU A 23 -11.19 1.35 -15.56
C LEU A 23 -12.35 0.86 -16.43
N GLY A 24 -12.66 1.58 -17.52
CA GLY A 24 -13.62 1.12 -18.54
C GLY A 24 -13.21 -0.21 -19.17
N LEU A 25 -11.92 -0.38 -19.47
CA LEU A 25 -11.37 -1.62 -20.00
C LEU A 25 -11.53 -2.77 -18.99
N VAL A 26 -11.23 -2.56 -17.71
CA VAL A 26 -11.45 -3.58 -16.66
C VAL A 26 -12.91 -4.04 -16.64
N ARG A 27 -13.86 -3.10 -16.65
CA ARG A 27 -15.30 -3.42 -16.64
C ARG A 27 -15.73 -4.21 -17.88
N SER A 28 -15.20 -3.84 -19.05
CA SER A 28 -15.44 -4.57 -20.30
C SER A 28 -14.88 -5.99 -20.25
N CYS A 29 -13.63 -6.15 -19.79
CA CYS A 29 -13.02 -7.47 -19.60
C CYS A 29 -13.87 -8.36 -18.68
N LEU A 30 -14.37 -7.82 -17.56
CA LEU A 30 -15.25 -8.55 -16.64
C LEU A 30 -16.57 -8.98 -17.30
N ALA A 31 -17.20 -8.10 -18.10
CA ALA A 31 -18.42 -8.42 -18.83
C ALA A 31 -18.24 -9.57 -19.83
N HIS A 32 -17.03 -9.75 -20.37
CA HIS A 32 -16.67 -10.79 -21.33
C HIS A 32 -15.91 -11.98 -20.71
N ARG A 33 -15.86 -12.09 -19.37
CA ARG A 33 -15.12 -13.13 -18.63
C ARG A 33 -13.62 -13.23 -19.00
N LEU A 34 -13.03 -12.09 -19.34
CA LEU A 34 -11.60 -11.91 -19.59
C LEU A 34 -10.90 -11.53 -18.28
N ASP A 35 -10.90 -12.48 -17.35
CA ASP A 35 -10.60 -12.23 -15.95
C ASP A 35 -9.14 -11.90 -15.67
N GLY A 36 -8.22 -12.62 -16.33
CA GLY A 36 -6.79 -12.37 -16.21
C GLY A 36 -6.43 -10.97 -16.68
N GLN A 37 -7.01 -10.52 -17.80
CA GLN A 37 -6.78 -9.18 -18.33
C GLN A 37 -7.39 -8.10 -17.42
N ALA A 38 -8.58 -8.36 -16.88
CA ALA A 38 -9.21 -7.47 -15.91
C ALA A 38 -8.32 -7.27 -14.67
N GLN A 39 -7.76 -8.36 -14.12
CA GLN A 39 -6.85 -8.32 -12.98
C GLN A 39 -5.54 -7.59 -13.31
N GLU A 40 -4.90 -7.93 -14.45
CA GLU A 40 -3.65 -7.30 -14.86
C GLU A 40 -3.81 -5.78 -15.04
N VAL A 41 -4.84 -5.33 -15.76
CA VAL A 41 -5.09 -3.90 -15.97
C VAL A 41 -5.42 -3.23 -14.64
N MET A 42 -6.27 -3.83 -13.80
CA MET A 42 -6.62 -3.24 -12.50
C MET A 42 -5.40 -3.13 -11.57
N LEU A 43 -4.47 -4.08 -11.60
CA LEU A 43 -3.21 -3.97 -10.86
C LEU A 43 -2.37 -2.78 -11.33
N THR A 44 -2.31 -2.51 -12.65
CA THR A 44 -1.63 -1.29 -13.14
C THR A 44 -2.33 -0.01 -12.68
N VAL A 45 -3.65 -0.03 -12.55
CA VAL A 45 -4.45 1.11 -12.09
C VAL A 45 -4.22 1.34 -10.60
N VAL A 46 -4.24 0.29 -9.78
CA VAL A 46 -3.94 0.40 -8.34
C VAL A 46 -2.49 0.81 -8.10
N ASN A 47 -1.54 0.29 -8.87
CA ASN A 47 -0.14 0.63 -8.67
C ASN A 47 0.23 2.02 -9.18
N ASP A 48 -0.59 2.66 -10.01
CA ASP A 48 -0.40 4.05 -10.45
C ASP A 48 -0.96 5.06 -9.44
N PRO A 49 -0.11 5.86 -8.76
CA PRO A 49 -0.58 6.88 -7.82
C PRO A 49 -1.47 7.95 -8.47
N ALA A 50 -1.25 8.25 -9.75
CA ALA A 50 -2.03 9.26 -10.48
C ALA A 50 -3.44 8.78 -10.85
N ALA A 51 -3.70 7.47 -10.77
CA ALA A 51 -5.01 6.92 -11.06
C ALA A 51 -6.04 7.17 -9.95
N GLY A 52 -5.60 7.55 -8.74
CA GLY A 52 -6.48 7.78 -7.58
C GLY A 52 -7.23 6.53 -7.11
N MET A 53 -6.90 5.35 -7.64
CA MET A 53 -7.55 4.10 -7.30
C MET A 53 -7.00 3.57 -5.97
N THR A 54 -7.89 3.25 -5.04
CA THR A 54 -7.54 2.58 -3.79
C THR A 54 -7.66 1.07 -3.97
N THR A 55 -6.92 0.31 -3.16
CA THR A 55 -7.08 -1.16 -3.10
C THR A 55 -8.54 -1.53 -2.84
N ALA A 56 -9.19 -0.92 -1.85
CA ALA A 56 -10.59 -1.19 -1.55
C ALA A 56 -11.52 -0.92 -2.74
N GLY A 57 -11.32 0.19 -3.46
CA GLY A 57 -12.07 0.52 -4.67
C GLY A 57 -11.88 -0.51 -5.78
N ALA A 58 -10.65 -0.96 -6.00
CA ALA A 58 -10.36 -2.00 -6.99
C ALA A 58 -11.02 -3.34 -6.65
N LEU A 59 -10.95 -3.77 -5.39
CA LEU A 59 -11.63 -4.98 -4.93
C LEU A 59 -13.15 -4.87 -5.08
N GLN A 60 -13.72 -3.69 -4.81
CA GLN A 60 -15.14 -3.43 -4.99
C GLN A 60 -15.59 -3.56 -6.45
N VAL A 61 -14.77 -3.11 -7.42
CA VAL A 61 -15.08 -3.25 -8.86
C VAL A 61 -15.26 -4.72 -9.25
N PHE A 62 -14.44 -5.62 -8.73
CA PHE A 62 -14.61 -7.06 -8.97
C PHE A 62 -15.84 -7.62 -8.24
N ALA A 63 -16.06 -7.21 -6.99
CA ALA A 63 -17.21 -7.64 -6.20
C ALA A 63 -18.55 -7.23 -6.84
N ASP A 64 -18.65 -5.99 -7.34
CA ASP A 64 -19.82 -5.46 -8.05
C ASP A 64 -20.12 -6.22 -9.35
N ALA A 65 -19.08 -6.77 -9.99
CA ALA A 65 -19.21 -7.64 -11.15
C ALA A 65 -19.55 -9.10 -10.80
N GLY A 66 -19.79 -9.41 -9.52
CA GLY A 66 -20.03 -10.77 -9.04
C GLY A 66 -18.78 -11.66 -9.00
N ARG A 67 -17.59 -11.07 -9.11
CA ARG A 67 -16.28 -11.74 -9.21
C ARG A 67 -15.47 -11.66 -7.93
N ARG A 68 -16.06 -12.13 -6.84
CA ARG A 68 -15.42 -12.14 -5.51
C ARG A 68 -14.13 -12.96 -5.49
N ASP A 69 -14.08 -14.04 -6.27
CA ASP A 69 -12.88 -14.85 -6.51
C ASP A 69 -11.69 -14.01 -7.00
N LEU A 70 -11.95 -13.10 -7.95
CA LEU A 70 -10.92 -12.21 -8.49
C LEU A 70 -10.51 -11.13 -7.49
N ALA A 71 -11.45 -10.62 -6.69
CA ALA A 71 -11.17 -9.69 -5.61
C ALA A 71 -10.24 -10.34 -4.57
N ASP A 72 -10.56 -11.56 -4.12
CA ASP A 72 -9.75 -12.28 -3.14
C ASP A 72 -8.34 -12.56 -3.66
N GLY A 73 -8.24 -13.05 -4.89
CA GLY A 73 -6.95 -13.30 -5.56
C GLY A 73 -6.09 -12.05 -5.67
N MET A 74 -6.68 -10.93 -6.12
CA MET A 74 -5.99 -9.65 -6.19
C MET A 74 -5.56 -9.14 -4.81
N GLY A 75 -6.42 -9.29 -3.79
CA GLY A 75 -6.10 -8.91 -2.42
C GLY A 75 -4.88 -9.67 -1.88
N GLN A 76 -4.76 -10.97 -2.19
CA GLN A 76 -3.56 -11.75 -1.82
C GLN A 76 -2.32 -11.30 -2.58
N GLN A 77 -2.44 -11.03 -3.89
CA GLN A 77 -1.32 -10.56 -4.69
C GLN A 77 -0.79 -9.19 -4.21
N LEU A 78 -1.67 -8.27 -3.79
CA LEU A 78 -1.28 -6.98 -3.23
C LEU A 78 -0.59 -7.13 -1.87
N LYS A 79 -1.03 -8.08 -1.02
CA LYS A 79 -0.34 -8.39 0.24
C LYS A 79 1.08 -8.92 -0.02
N VAL A 80 1.27 -9.77 -1.03
CA VAL A 80 2.60 -10.27 -1.41
C VAL A 80 3.49 -9.12 -1.90
N GLN A 81 2.97 -8.22 -2.75
CA GLN A 81 3.72 -7.04 -3.20
C GLN A 81 4.11 -6.12 -2.03
N ALA A 82 3.18 -5.86 -1.11
CA ALA A 82 3.47 -5.09 0.10
C ALA A 82 4.60 -5.72 0.92
N GLN A 83 4.61 -7.05 1.08
CA GLN A 83 5.67 -7.76 1.80
C GLN A 83 7.05 -7.62 1.13
N ILE A 84 7.10 -7.62 -0.20
CA ILE A 84 8.35 -7.37 -0.95
C ILE A 84 8.85 -5.94 -0.67
N LEU A 85 7.95 -4.95 -0.70
CA LEU A 85 8.29 -3.56 -0.40
C LEU A 85 8.80 -3.38 1.03
N LEU A 86 8.31 -4.15 2.01
CA LEU A 86 8.88 -4.13 3.37
C LEU A 86 10.37 -4.52 3.36
N GLY A 87 10.75 -5.56 2.60
CA GLY A 87 12.14 -5.95 2.45
C GLY A 87 13.01 -4.88 1.79
N VAL A 88 12.49 -4.22 0.74
CA VAL A 88 13.17 -3.10 0.08
C VAL A 88 13.35 -1.90 1.03
N ALA A 89 12.34 -1.58 1.83
CA ALA A 89 12.44 -0.51 2.82
C ALA A 89 13.50 -0.82 3.89
N ASP A 90 13.57 -2.07 4.35
CA ASP A 90 14.61 -2.51 5.30
C ASP A 90 16.02 -2.38 4.69
N GLU A 91 16.20 -2.75 3.42
CA GLU A 91 17.47 -2.59 2.71
C GLU A 91 17.90 -1.12 2.61
N LYS A 92 16.99 -0.24 2.16
CA LYS A 92 17.25 1.21 2.10
C LYS A 92 17.63 1.78 3.46
N ARG A 93 16.92 1.38 4.50
CA ARG A 93 17.21 1.79 5.88
C ARG A 93 18.60 1.32 6.33
N ASN A 94 19.00 0.10 5.98
CA ASN A 94 20.33 -0.44 6.30
C ASN A 94 21.46 0.31 5.56
N MET A 95 21.15 0.87 4.38
CA MET A 95 22.06 1.75 3.64
C MET A 95 22.04 3.22 4.12
N GLY A 96 21.23 3.55 5.14
CA GLY A 96 21.08 4.91 5.66
C GLY A 96 20.10 5.78 4.87
N ASP A 97 19.44 5.26 3.84
CA ASP A 97 18.38 5.95 3.10
C ASP A 97 17.04 5.85 3.83
N VAL A 98 16.92 6.60 4.93
CA VAL A 98 15.72 6.56 5.77
C VAL A 98 14.50 7.21 5.09
N ARG A 99 14.71 8.26 4.28
CA ARG A 99 13.62 8.88 3.49
C ARG A 99 13.09 7.93 2.44
N GLY A 100 13.96 7.28 1.68
CA GLY A 100 13.56 6.31 0.67
C GLY A 100 12.91 5.07 1.28
N ALA A 101 13.33 4.65 2.48
CA ALA A 101 12.66 3.59 3.23
C ALA A 101 11.20 3.96 3.56
N VAL A 102 10.96 5.15 4.12
CA VAL A 102 9.60 5.61 4.45
C VAL A 102 8.72 5.74 3.20
N GLN A 103 9.27 6.24 2.08
CA GLN A 103 8.54 6.29 0.81
C GLN A 103 8.10 4.89 0.33
N THR A 104 8.98 3.89 0.44
CA THR A 104 8.65 2.50 0.09
C THR A 104 7.62 1.89 1.05
N LEU A 105 7.68 2.21 2.34
CA LEU A 105 6.67 1.77 3.32
C LEU A 105 5.30 2.37 3.04
N LEU A 106 5.23 3.64 2.62
CA LEU A 106 3.98 4.30 2.24
C LEU A 106 3.34 3.65 1.00
N GLU A 107 4.15 3.22 0.05
CA GLU A 107 3.66 2.45 -1.10
C GLU A 107 3.08 1.09 -0.65
N ALA A 108 3.78 0.38 0.24
CA ALA A 108 3.28 -0.87 0.82
C ALA A 108 1.95 -0.67 1.56
N LEU A 109 1.82 0.43 2.32
CA LEU A 109 0.60 0.79 3.04
C LEU A 109 -0.57 1.04 2.09
N ARG A 110 -0.32 1.72 0.96
CA ARG A 110 -1.35 1.93 -0.06
C ARG A 110 -1.84 0.61 -0.66
N MET A 111 -0.94 -0.34 -0.91
CA MET A 111 -1.29 -1.66 -1.45
C MET A 111 -2.07 -2.50 -0.43
N ALA A 112 -1.65 -2.50 0.83
CA ALA A 112 -2.23 -3.34 1.88
C ALA A 112 -2.55 -2.53 3.16
N PRO A 113 -3.53 -1.62 3.13
CA PRO A 113 -3.80 -0.68 4.23
C PRO A 113 -4.31 -1.34 5.50
N GLY A 114 -4.90 -2.54 5.39
CA GLY A 114 -5.34 -3.36 6.52
C GLY A 114 -4.31 -4.39 7.01
N ASN A 115 -3.09 -4.39 6.47
CA ASN A 115 -2.06 -5.32 6.87
C ASN A 115 -1.28 -4.80 8.09
N LEU A 116 -1.43 -5.51 9.21
CA LEU A 116 -0.84 -5.13 10.49
C LEU A 116 0.69 -5.00 10.45
N GLN A 117 1.38 -5.90 9.73
CA GLN A 117 2.85 -5.84 9.59
C GLN A 117 3.28 -4.56 8.87
N VAL A 118 2.53 -4.14 7.85
CA VAL A 118 2.80 -2.93 7.09
C VAL A 118 2.60 -1.69 7.97
N MET A 119 1.53 -1.62 8.75
CA MET A 119 1.28 -0.50 9.66
C MET A 119 2.39 -0.35 10.71
N ILE A 120 2.82 -1.47 11.29
CA ILE A 120 3.92 -1.50 12.27
C ILE A 120 5.23 -1.01 11.64
N ALA A 121 5.53 -1.48 10.42
CA ALA A 121 6.73 -1.08 9.69
C ALA A 121 6.71 0.41 9.36
N VAL A 122 5.57 0.95 8.90
CA VAL A 122 5.38 2.39 8.65
C VAL A 122 5.61 3.20 9.92
N ALA A 123 4.93 2.86 11.03
CA ALA A 123 5.09 3.59 12.29
C ALA A 123 6.56 3.61 12.75
N GLY A 124 7.23 2.46 12.76
CA GLY A 124 8.65 2.39 13.14
C GLY A 124 9.59 3.11 12.17
N GLY A 125 9.35 3.02 10.86
CA GLY A 125 10.15 3.71 9.85
C GLY A 125 10.03 5.23 9.96
N VAL A 126 8.81 5.72 10.21
CA VAL A 126 8.53 7.15 10.41
C VAL A 126 9.18 7.66 11.69
N LEU A 127 9.06 6.94 12.81
CA LEU A 127 9.70 7.32 14.07
C LEU A 127 11.22 7.41 13.92
N ARG A 128 11.82 6.45 13.19
CA ARG A 128 13.24 6.51 12.87
C ARG A 128 13.59 7.75 12.03
N GLN A 129 12.82 8.05 10.99
CA GLN A 129 13.05 9.25 10.18
C GLN A 129 12.96 10.52 11.02
N ILE A 130 11.95 10.64 11.89
CA ILE A 130 11.79 11.77 12.78
C ILE A 130 12.98 11.89 13.74
N ASN A 131 13.45 10.78 14.28
CA ASN A 131 14.58 10.78 15.20
C ASN A 131 15.89 11.24 14.52
N GLU A 132 16.10 10.88 13.25
CA GLU A 132 17.31 11.24 12.50
C GLU A 132 17.24 12.64 11.86
N LEU A 133 16.08 13.03 11.32
CA LEU A 133 15.95 14.23 10.47
C LEU A 133 15.17 15.37 11.13
N GLY A 134 14.59 15.15 12.30
CA GLY A 134 13.75 16.12 12.98
C GLY A 134 12.26 15.88 12.76
N TRP A 135 11.45 16.58 13.57
CA TRP A 135 10.00 16.47 13.51
C TRP A 135 9.43 17.01 12.20
N ASP A 136 8.60 16.19 11.57
CA ASP A 136 7.77 16.56 10.43
C ASP A 136 6.31 16.30 10.82
N HIS A 137 5.47 17.32 10.76
CA HIS A 137 4.10 17.23 11.26
C HIS A 137 3.25 16.22 10.47
N PRO A 138 3.26 16.21 9.12
CA PRO A 138 2.59 15.16 8.34
C PRO A 138 3.01 13.74 8.72
N LEU A 139 4.31 13.50 8.93
CA LEU A 139 4.81 12.20 9.39
C LEU A 139 4.37 11.87 10.82
N GLY A 140 4.34 12.86 11.72
CA GLY A 140 3.81 12.69 13.07
C GLY A 140 2.34 12.26 13.08
N GLU A 141 1.49 12.90 12.27
CA GLU A 141 0.08 12.56 12.10
C GLU A 141 -0.10 11.16 11.48
N LEU A 142 0.69 10.85 10.45
CA LEU A 142 0.70 9.53 9.83
C LEU A 142 1.05 8.43 10.83
N CYS A 143 2.09 8.63 11.63
CA CYS A 143 2.51 7.68 12.66
C CYS A 143 1.38 7.47 13.68
N PHE A 144 0.78 8.55 14.17
CA PHE A 144 -0.34 8.48 15.10
C PHE A 144 -1.53 7.70 14.52
N ALA A 145 -1.91 7.99 13.27
CA ALA A 145 -2.97 7.27 12.59
C ALA A 145 -2.68 5.76 12.50
N GLN A 146 -1.42 5.36 12.23
CA GLN A 146 -1.07 3.93 12.21
C GLN A 146 -1.14 3.29 13.59
N LEU A 147 -0.74 4.00 14.67
CA LEU A 147 -0.88 3.48 16.03
C LEU A 147 -2.34 3.22 16.39
N GLU A 148 -3.24 4.13 16.00
CA GLU A 148 -4.67 3.96 16.24
C GLU A 148 -5.27 2.83 15.39
N ASN A 149 -4.84 2.67 14.13
CA ASN A 149 -5.24 1.54 13.30
C ASN A 149 -4.75 0.20 13.86
N ILE A 150 -3.50 0.14 14.35
CA ILE A 150 -2.96 -1.05 15.02
C ILE A 150 -3.79 -1.35 16.27
N ARG A 151 -4.08 -0.35 17.10
CA ARG A 151 -4.89 -0.51 18.31
C ARG A 151 -6.30 -1.03 18.00
N ALA A 152 -6.91 -0.54 16.93
CA ALA A 152 -8.24 -0.96 16.50
C ALA A 152 -8.27 -2.42 16.00
N LEU A 153 -7.19 -2.90 15.37
CA LEU A 153 -7.08 -4.27 14.86
C LEU A 153 -6.60 -5.26 15.92
N ASP A 154 -5.60 -4.89 16.71
CA ASP A 154 -5.00 -5.72 17.77
C ASP A 154 -4.42 -4.83 18.88
N ALA A 155 -5.27 -4.52 19.86
CA ALA A 155 -4.91 -3.71 21.02
C ALA A 155 -3.84 -4.36 21.92
N GLN A 156 -3.62 -5.67 21.82
CA GLN A 156 -2.63 -6.40 22.62
C GLN A 156 -1.34 -6.68 21.83
N HIS A 157 -1.21 -6.13 20.63
CA HIS A 157 -0.05 -6.37 19.79
C HIS A 157 1.26 -5.94 20.51
N PRO A 158 2.29 -6.81 20.58
CA PRO A 158 3.50 -6.56 21.38
C PRO A 158 4.32 -5.34 20.93
N ARG A 159 4.15 -4.89 19.68
CA ARG A 159 4.82 -3.68 19.16
C ARG A 159 4.06 -2.37 19.47
N LEU A 160 2.77 -2.44 19.82
CA LEU A 160 1.95 -1.23 19.98
C LEU A 160 2.43 -0.36 21.14
N GLY A 161 2.67 -0.95 22.31
CA GLY A 161 3.17 -0.23 23.49
C GLY A 161 4.51 0.48 23.22
N PRO A 162 5.57 -0.24 22.81
CA PRO A 162 6.86 0.37 22.51
C PRO A 162 6.81 1.48 21.46
N LEU A 163 6.04 1.31 20.37
CA LEU A 163 5.91 2.34 19.34
C LEU A 163 5.15 3.58 19.86
N THR A 164 4.15 3.38 20.71
CA THR A 164 3.41 4.48 21.33
C THR A 164 4.32 5.27 22.27
N ASP A 165 5.11 4.58 23.09
CA ASP A 165 6.05 5.22 24.01
C ASP A 165 7.13 6.01 23.26
N GLU A 166 7.66 5.45 22.16
CA GLU A 166 8.63 6.11 21.30
C GLU A 166 8.03 7.36 20.62
N TYR A 167 6.80 7.27 20.11
CA TYR A 167 6.07 8.41 19.55
C TYR A 167 5.90 9.55 20.57
N MET A 168 5.47 9.22 21.80
CA MET A 168 5.31 10.20 22.87
C MET A 168 6.65 10.80 23.32
N ALA A 169 7.73 10.01 23.31
CA ALA A 169 9.07 10.51 23.55
C ALA A 169 9.52 11.50 22.45
N MET A 170 9.26 11.20 21.18
CA MET A 170 9.56 12.11 20.06
C MET A 170 8.77 13.41 20.15
N ARG A 171 7.47 13.37 20.43
CA ARG A 171 6.65 14.59 20.62
C ARG A 171 7.25 15.50 21.70
N ARG A 172 7.62 14.92 22.85
CA ARG A 172 8.27 15.66 23.95
C ARG A 172 9.63 16.22 23.54
N LYS A 173 10.48 15.42 22.87
CA LYS A 173 11.81 15.84 22.40
C LYS A 173 11.74 17.07 21.49
N TYR A 174 10.71 17.19 20.66
CA TYR A 174 10.53 18.30 19.71
C TYR A 174 9.51 19.35 20.16
N GLY A 175 9.03 19.31 21.42
CA GLY A 175 8.12 20.33 21.96
C GLY A 175 6.71 20.33 21.36
N ILE A 176 6.26 19.21 20.80
CA ILE A 176 4.92 19.06 20.22
C ILE A 176 3.94 18.78 21.36
N SER A 177 3.19 19.81 21.75
CA SER A 177 2.21 19.71 22.84
C SER A 177 1.11 18.71 22.50
N SER A 178 0.68 17.96 23.53
CA SER A 178 -0.25 16.83 23.50
C SER A 178 -1.58 17.11 22.84
#